data_AF-A0A7M3YMT4-F1
#
_entry.id   AF-A0A7M3YMT4-F1
#
_cell.length_a   1.000
_cell.length_b   1.000
_cell.length_c   1.000
_cell.angle_alpha   90.00
_cell.angle_beta   90.00
_cell.angle_gamma   90.00
#
_symmetry.space_group_name_H-M   'P 1'
#
loop_
_entity.id
_entity.type
_entity.pdbx_description
1 polymer ?
#
loop_
_entity_poly.entity_id
_entity_poly.type
_entity_poly.pdbx_seq_one_letter_code
_entity_poly.pdbx_strand_id
1 'polypeptide(L)' 'MHNPGGFTDGDRALCFIQAVGRSLQEVECLGFRTDYVGPWSGTTNPERKKQKLVWMEESMRRLGVEHQLIR' A
#
# COMPACT_ATOMS: atom_id res chain seq x y z
N MET A 1 -3.80 4.27 -21.63
CA MET A 1 -3.69 4.61 -20.20
C MET A 1 -2.55 3.77 -19.62
N HIS A 2 -1.43 4.39 -19.22
CA HIS A 2 -0.28 3.65 -18.67
C HIS A 2 -0.53 3.45 -17.18
N ASN A 3 -0.83 2.21 -16.77
CA ASN A 3 -0.81 1.87 -15.35
C ASN A 3 0.65 1.57 -15.00
N PRO A 4 1.33 2.42 -14.21
CA PRO A 4 2.73 2.20 -13.83
C PRO A 4 2.93 0.87 -13.08
N GLY A 5 1.86 0.20 -12.64
CA GLY A 5 1.94 -1.04 -11.89
C GLY A 5 2.62 -0.83 -10.54
N GLY A 6 3.03 -1.90 -9.86
CA GLY A 6 3.82 -1.80 -8.62
C GLY A 6 3.03 -1.47 -7.34
N PHE A 7 1.94 -0.72 -7.43
CA PHE A 7 1.12 -0.38 -6.26
C PHE A 7 0.07 -1.44 -5.90
N THR A 8 -0.28 -1.48 -4.62
CA THR A 8 -1.55 -2.05 -4.14
C THR A 8 -2.67 -1.00 -4.28
N ASP A 9 -3.84 -1.26 -3.70
CA ASP A 9 -4.91 -0.25 -3.67
C ASP A 9 -4.76 0.69 -2.45
N GLY A 10 -4.13 0.22 -1.37
CA GLY A 10 -3.94 1.00 -0.14
C GLY A 10 -2.93 2.14 -0.29
N ASP A 11 -1.70 1.83 -0.70
CA ASP A 11 -0.66 2.82 -1.06
C ASP A 11 -1.14 3.78 -2.16
N ARG A 12 -1.90 3.31 -3.15
CA ARG A 12 -2.50 4.20 -4.16
C ARG A 12 -3.48 5.21 -3.55
N ALA A 13 -4.32 4.77 -2.62
CA ALA A 13 -5.26 5.66 -1.93
C ALA A 13 -4.52 6.71 -1.08
N LEU A 14 -3.48 6.32 -0.34
CA LEU A 14 -2.67 7.24 0.45
C LEU A 14 -1.96 8.29 -0.41
N CYS A 15 -1.33 7.85 -1.51
CA CYS A 15 -0.73 8.75 -2.49
C CYS A 15 -1.76 9.76 -3.04
N PHE A 16 -2.98 9.30 -3.33
CA PHE A 16 -4.04 10.16 -3.84
C PHE A 16 -4.48 11.20 -2.80
N ILE A 17 -4.74 10.78 -1.55
CA ILE A 17 -5.14 11.67 -0.45
C ILE A 17 -4.07 12.77 -0.23
N GLN A 18 -2.79 12.40 -0.23
CA GLN A 18 -1.71 13.36 -0.08
C GLN A 18 -1.59 14.29 -1.31
N ALA A 19 -1.77 13.77 -2.53
CA ALA A 19 -1.73 14.57 -3.75
C ALA A 19 -2.84 15.63 -3.83
N VAL A 20 -4.01 15.37 -3.24
CA VAL A 20 -5.09 16.36 -3.12
C VAL A 20 -4.92 17.31 -1.92
N GLY A 21 -3.76 17.27 -1.23
CA GLY A 21 -3.40 18.20 -0.16
C GLY A 21 -3.99 17.89 1.21
N ARG A 22 -4.52 16.68 1.43
CA ARG A 22 -5.03 16.25 2.74
C ARG A 22 -3.91 15.64 3.59
N SER A 23 -3.99 15.87 4.90
CA SER A 23 -3.04 15.29 5.85
C SER A 23 -3.34 13.81 6.08
N LEU A 24 -2.31 12.97 6.02
CA LEU A 24 -2.44 11.55 6.37
C LEU A 24 -2.53 11.30 7.88
N GLN A 25 -2.33 12.33 8.71
CA GLN A 25 -2.51 12.23 10.17
C GLN A 25 -3.98 12.01 10.57
N GLU A 26 -4.91 12.33 9.67
CA GLU A 26 -6.35 12.12 9.85
C GLU A 26 -6.83 10.76 9.29
N VAL A 27 -5.89 9.94 8.82
CA VAL A 27 -6.17 8.66 8.15
C VAL A 27 -5.63 7.50 8.98
N GLU A 28 -6.47 6.50 9.17
CA GLU A 28 -6.10 5.23 9.79
C GLU A 28 -6.11 4.09 8.74
N CYS A 29 -5.00 3.36 8.67
CA CYS A 29 -4.79 2.25 7.76
C CYS A 29 -5.14 0.93 8.44
N LEU A 30 -6.35 0.43 8.21
CA LEU A 30 -6.81 -0.84 8.79
C LEU A 30 -6.37 -2.04 7.94
N GLY A 31 -5.65 -2.98 8.56
CA GLY A 31 -5.29 -4.25 7.91
C GLY A 31 -4.11 -4.17 6.93
N PHE A 32 -3.32 -3.10 6.98
CA PHE A 32 -2.16 -2.93 6.10
C PHE A 32 -1.01 -3.83 6.57
N ARG A 33 -0.81 -4.96 5.86
CA ARG A 33 0.30 -5.90 6.05
C ARG A 33 1.11 -6.04 4.77
N THR A 34 2.43 -6.03 4.90
CA THR A 34 3.38 -6.19 3.78
C THR A 34 4.03 -7.57 3.74
N ASP A 35 3.89 -8.36 4.80
CA ASP A 35 4.59 -9.62 5.04
C ASP A 35 3.74 -10.86 4.74
N TYR A 36 2.43 -10.68 4.56
CA TYR A 36 1.45 -11.75 4.46
C TYR A 36 0.50 -11.56 3.27
N VAL A 37 0.23 -12.67 2.56
CA VAL A 37 -0.80 -12.72 1.52
C VAL A 37 -2.07 -13.32 2.13
N GLY A 38 -3.09 -12.49 2.31
CA GLY A 38 -4.34 -12.89 2.94
C GLY A 38 -5.17 -13.91 2.16
N PRO A 39 -6.07 -14.64 2.84
CA PRO A 39 -6.90 -15.68 2.22
C PRO A 39 -7.89 -15.11 1.19
N TRP A 40 -8.20 -13.82 1.30
CA TRP A 40 -9.05 -13.08 0.37
C TRP A 40 -8.29 -12.46 -0.81
N SER A 41 -7.01 -12.79 -0.96
CA SER A 41 -6.26 -12.40 -2.16
C SER A 41 -6.81 -13.17 -3.34
N GLY A 42 -7.36 -12.45 -4.33
CA GLY A 42 -7.80 -13.06 -5.59
C GLY A 42 -6.66 -13.78 -6.32
N THR A 43 -7.00 -14.50 -7.39
CA THR A 43 -6.01 -15.21 -8.22
C THR A 43 -4.89 -14.27 -8.64
N THR A 44 -3.71 -14.45 -8.06
CA THR A 44 -2.54 -13.61 -8.28
C THR A 44 -1.31 -14.48 -8.40
N ASN A 45 -0.33 -14.02 -9.18
CA ASN A 45 1.01 -14.58 -9.12
C ASN A 45 1.64 -14.19 -7.75
N PRO A 46 2.05 -15.15 -6.90
CA PRO A 46 2.56 -14.87 -5.55
C PRO A 46 3.81 -13.99 -5.54
N GLU A 47 4.76 -14.23 -6.44
CA GLU A 47 6.01 -13.48 -6.57
C GLU A 47 5.72 -12.02 -6.93
N ARG A 48 4.84 -11.80 -7.90
CA ARG A 48 4.41 -10.45 -8.29
C ARG A 48 3.66 -9.75 -7.14
N LYS A 49 2.85 -10.48 -6.37
CA LYS A 49 2.15 -9.91 -5.20
C LYS A 49 3.15 -9.49 -4.13
N LYS A 50 4.16 -10.30 -3.82
CA LYS A 50 5.24 -9.95 -2.88
C LYS A 50 5.98 -8.68 -3.32
N GLN A 51 6.32 -8.56 -4.61
CA GLN A 51 6.95 -7.34 -5.13
C GLN A 51 6.08 -6.09 -4.92
N LYS A 52 4.75 -6.20 -5.09
CA LYS A 52 3.83 -5.09 -4.79
C LYS A 52 3.80 -4.74 -3.31
N LEU A 53 3.88 -5.73 -2.43
CA LEU A 53 3.90 -5.49 -0.98
C LEU A 53 5.19 -4.77 -0.54
N VAL A 54 6.33 -5.10 -1.14
CA VAL A 54 7.60 -4.36 -0.93
C VAL A 54 7.46 -2.90 -1.38
N TRP A 55 6.80 -2.66 -2.51
CA TRP A 55 6.53 -1.29 -2.97
C TRP A 55 5.52 -0.54 -2.11
N MET A 56 4.53 -1.24 -1.54
CA MET A 56 3.60 -0.66 -0.57
C MET A 56 4.34 -0.17 0.67
N GLU A 57 5.25 -0.98 1.21
CA GLU A 57 6.09 -0.61 2.35
C GLU A 57 6.93 0.64 2.06
N GLU A 58 7.62 0.66 0.91
CA GLU A 58 8.44 1.81 0.51
C GLU A 58 7.59 3.06 0.28
N SER A 59 6.39 2.92 -0.29
CA SER A 59 5.46 4.04 -0.47
C SER A 59 5.02 4.60 0.88
N MET A 60 4.61 3.75 1.82
CA MET A 60 4.19 4.20 3.15
C MET A 60 5.33 4.89 3.91
N ARG A 61 6.57 4.40 3.77
CA ARG A 61 7.76 5.06 4.32
C ARG A 61 7.99 6.46 3.74
N ARG A 62 7.82 6.63 2.43
CA ARG A 62 7.93 7.95 1.77
C ARG A 62 6.82 8.92 2.16
N LEU A 63 5.65 8.39 2.49
CA LEU A 63 4.49 9.15 2.95
C LEU A 63 4.55 9.42 4.48
N GLY A 64 5.50 8.81 5.21
CA GLY A 64 5.68 8.97 6.65
C GLY A 64 4.63 8.25 7.51
N VAL A 65 4.00 7.20 6.96
CA VAL A 65 2.91 6.46 7.60
C VAL A 65 3.23 4.98 7.84
N GLU A 66 4.50 4.60 7.75
CA GLU A 66 4.97 3.22 7.97
C GLU A 66 4.65 2.69 9.37
N HIS A 67 4.44 3.58 10.35
CA HIS A 67 4.01 3.23 11.70
C HIS A 67 2.62 2.58 11.74
N GLN A 68 1.82 2.70 10.67
CA GLN A 68 0.51 2.07 10.55
C GLN A 68 0.59 0.64 9.98
N LEU A 69 1.78 0.16 9.59
CA LEU A 69 1.97 -1.21 9.12
C LEU A 69 1.86 -2.21 10.28
N ILE A 70 1.04 -3.24 10.09
CA ILE A 70 0.97 -4.39 10.99
C ILE A 70 2.13 -5.34 10.64
N ARG A 71 2.89 -5.72 11.66
CA ARG A 71 3.97 -6.73 11.58
C ARG A 71 3.47 -8.11 11.98
#